data_AF-A0A9X4NYF0-F1
#
_entry.id   AF-A0A9X4NYF0-F1
#
_cell.length_a   1.000
_cell.length_b   1.000
_cell.length_c   1.000
_cell.angle_alpha   90.00
_cell.angle_beta   90.00
_cell.angle_gamma   90.00
#
_symmetry.space_group_name_H-M   'P 1'
#
loop_
_entity.id
_entity.type
_entity.pdbx_description
1 polymer ?
#
loop_
_entity_poly.entity_id
_entity_poly.type
_entity_poly.pdbx_seq_one_letter_code
_entity_poly.pdbx_strand_id
1 'polypeptide(L)'
;MTKFEEEFNYLIELSGKVLTGKIEAEEFETHRAIFLNKYGKKQQPEIPEVPQFVAEWYEENKGSLDYMIFETCRNLTDESTDEFENWFGYDNNKAITTLVNMKNGYTVKEKRFYLKHKLTGQFLAKRNQKIEHQKYFFWTGENPLTHSIGTAWELKFTQKEIDSMGADSYEQIDVGDD
;
A
#
# COMPACT_ATOMS: atom_id res chain seq x y z
N MET A 1 18.57 18.49 -29.30
CA MET A 1 18.77 18.22 -27.86
C MET A 1 17.46 18.52 -27.17
N THR A 2 16.95 17.62 -26.34
CA THR A 2 15.72 17.88 -25.58
C THR A 2 16.00 18.83 -24.42
N LYS A 3 14.97 19.52 -23.91
CA LYS A 3 15.12 20.39 -22.73
C LYS A 3 15.64 19.63 -21.50
N PHE A 4 15.30 18.34 -21.38
CA PHE A 4 15.85 17.46 -20.36
C PHE A 4 17.35 17.24 -20.55
N GLU A 5 17.79 16.90 -21.76
CA GLU A 5 19.21 16.69 -22.07
C GLU A 5 20.05 17.95 -21.83
N GLU A 6 19.54 19.13 -22.18
CA GLU A 6 20.22 20.40 -21.93
C GLU A 6 20.42 20.65 -20.43
N GLU A 7 19.35 20.51 -19.63
CA GLU A 7 19.41 20.72 -18.18
C GLU A 7 20.23 19.63 -17.47
N PHE A 8 20.25 18.40 -17.98
CA PHE A 8 21.09 17.32 -17.45
C PHE A 8 22.57 17.51 -17.77
N ASN A 9 22.91 17.91 -19.01
CA ASN A 9 24.28 18.22 -19.40
C ASN A 9 24.83 19.41 -18.62
N TYR A 10 24.00 20.41 -18.33
CA TYR A 10 24.36 21.52 -17.46
C TYR A 10 24.74 21.07 -16.04
N LEU A 11 23.99 20.11 -15.46
CA LEU A 11 24.36 19.51 -14.17
C LEU A 11 25.69 18.76 -14.22
N ILE A 12 25.96 18.03 -15.31
CA ILE A 12 27.24 17.34 -15.49
C ILE A 12 28.39 18.36 -15.51
N GLU A 13 28.23 19.47 -16.25
CA GLU A 13 29.23 20.53 -16.31
C GLU A 13 29.47 21.16 -14.93
N LEU A 14 28.40 21.50 -14.20
CA LEU A 14 28.48 22.00 -12.82
C LEU A 14 29.22 21.01 -11.92
N SER A 15 28.93 19.71 -12.01
CA SER A 15 29.61 18.68 -11.21
C SER A 15 31.13 18.66 -11.45
N GLY A 16 31.56 18.84 -12.71
CA GLY A 16 32.97 18.98 -13.05
C GLY A 16 33.61 20.26 -12.49
N LYS A 17 32.86 21.36 -12.43
CA LYS A 17 33.32 22.61 -11.79
C LYS A 17 33.47 22.45 -10.29
N VAL A 18 32.59 21.71 -9.61
CA VAL A 18 32.75 21.36 -8.17
C VAL A 18 34.03 20.56 -7.96
N LEU A 19 34.24 19.49 -8.76
CA LEU A 19 35.42 18.62 -8.64
C LEU A 19 36.74 19.37 -8.88
N THR A 20 36.71 20.44 -9.68
CA THR A 20 37.87 21.28 -9.95
C THR A 20 38.00 22.47 -9.00
N GLY A 21 37.13 22.58 -7.99
CA GLY A 21 37.12 23.67 -7.00
C GLY A 21 36.76 25.04 -7.58
N LYS A 22 36.12 25.08 -8.76
CA LYS A 22 35.71 26.33 -9.42
C LYS A 22 34.39 26.88 -8.90
N ILE A 23 33.57 26.02 -8.29
CA ILE A 23 32.32 26.40 -7.62
C ILE A 23 32.17 25.60 -6.33
N GLU A 24 31.37 26.12 -5.41
CA GLU A 24 31.05 25.47 -4.14
C GLU A 24 30.04 24.32 -4.34
N ALA A 25 30.14 23.29 -3.49
CA ALA A 25 29.24 22.14 -3.55
C ALA A 25 27.76 22.53 -3.33
N GLU A 26 27.52 23.56 -2.52
CA GLU A 26 26.17 24.06 -2.21
C GLU A 26 25.43 24.60 -3.46
N GLU A 27 26.17 25.22 -4.38
CA GLU A 27 25.60 25.71 -5.65
C GLU A 27 25.17 24.54 -6.54
N PHE A 28 25.97 23.48 -6.62
CA PHE A 28 25.60 22.26 -7.34
C PHE A 28 24.39 21.57 -6.71
N GLU A 29 24.34 21.44 -5.38
CA GLU A 29 23.21 20.79 -4.70
C GLU A 29 21.89 21.54 -4.91
N THR A 30 21.94 22.88 -4.97
CA THR A 30 20.75 23.70 -5.28
C THR A 30 20.20 23.37 -6.67
N HIS A 31 21.06 23.34 -7.68
CA HIS A 31 20.66 23.02 -9.06
C HIS A 31 20.21 21.57 -9.19
N ARG A 32 20.89 20.64 -8.52
CA ARG A 32 20.53 19.22 -8.47
C ARG A 32 19.14 19.02 -7.85
N ALA A 33 18.84 19.70 -6.75
CA ALA A 33 17.54 19.64 -6.11
C ALA A 33 16.42 20.17 -7.01
N ILE A 34 16.64 21.29 -7.71
CA ILE A 34 15.68 21.85 -8.69
C ILE A 34 15.40 20.85 -9.80
N PHE A 35 16.46 20.27 -10.39
CA PHE A 35 16.34 19.27 -11.45
C PHE A 35 15.58 18.03 -10.99
N LEU A 36 15.91 17.50 -9.81
CA LEU A 36 15.21 16.34 -9.24
C LEU A 36 13.75 16.62 -8.88
N ASN A 37 13.43 17.82 -8.39
CA ASN A 37 12.03 18.18 -8.15
C ASN A 37 11.23 18.26 -9.46
N LYS A 38 11.88 18.69 -10.55
CA LYS A 38 11.27 18.84 -11.87
C LYS A 38 11.13 17.51 -12.63
N TYR A 39 12.15 16.66 -12.57
CA TYR A 39 12.24 15.43 -13.38
C TYR A 39 12.31 14.14 -12.55
N GLY A 40 12.87 14.20 -11.34
CA GLY A 40 13.08 13.03 -10.47
C GLY A 40 11.79 12.45 -9.89
N LYS A 41 10.79 13.29 -9.54
CA LYS A 41 9.49 12.80 -9.03
C LYS A 41 8.71 11.93 -10.03
N LYS A 42 8.92 12.11 -11.33
CA LYS A 42 8.25 11.31 -12.38
C LYS A 42 8.91 9.96 -12.63
N GLN A 43 10.11 9.74 -12.10
CA GLN A 43 10.93 8.56 -12.41
C GLN A 43 11.15 7.64 -11.21
N GLN A 44 10.81 8.07 -9.98
CA GLN A 44 10.84 7.17 -8.84
C GLN A 44 9.66 6.20 -8.95
N PRO A 45 9.91 4.88 -8.99
CA PRO A 45 8.84 3.89 -8.90
C PRO A 45 8.06 4.14 -7.62
N GLU A 46 6.74 4.21 -7.73
CA GLU A 46 5.87 4.26 -6.57
C GLU A 46 6.10 2.98 -5.75
N ILE A 47 6.40 3.12 -4.46
CA ILE A 47 6.51 1.96 -3.55
C ILE A 47 5.08 1.51 -3.26
N PRO A 48 4.63 0.37 -3.81
CA PRO A 48 3.25 -0.05 -3.63
C PRO A 48 3.02 -0.51 -2.20
N GLU A 49 1.85 -0.20 -1.66
CA GLU A 49 1.30 -0.85 -0.49
C GLU A 49 0.42 -2.02 -0.96
N VAL A 50 0.73 -3.24 -0.53
CA VAL A 50 0.08 -4.47 -1.01
C VAL A 50 -0.48 -5.30 0.13
N PRO A 51 -1.50 -6.14 -0.13
CA PRO A 51 -1.92 -7.18 0.82
C PRO A 51 -0.81 -8.15 1.20
N GLN A 52 -0.96 -8.78 2.37
CA GLN A 52 -0.03 -9.80 2.84
C GLN A 52 0.06 -11.01 1.88
N PHE A 53 -1.06 -11.51 1.36
CA PHE A 53 -1.05 -12.65 0.42
C PHE A 53 -0.36 -12.31 -0.92
N VAL A 54 -0.41 -11.04 -1.35
CA VAL A 54 0.33 -10.57 -2.54
C VAL A 54 1.82 -10.51 -2.26
N ALA A 55 2.22 -10.04 -1.08
CA ALA A 55 3.62 -10.05 -0.66
C ALA A 55 4.17 -11.47 -0.60
N GLU A 56 3.43 -12.41 -0.01
CA GLU A 56 3.81 -13.83 0.07
C GLU A 56 3.97 -14.44 -1.33
N TRP A 57 2.97 -14.26 -2.20
CA TRP A 57 3.07 -14.71 -3.59
C TRP A 57 4.27 -14.10 -4.30
N TYR A 58 4.52 -12.80 -4.14
CA TYR A 58 5.66 -12.15 -4.77
C TYR A 58 7.00 -12.72 -4.28
N GLU A 59 7.18 -12.91 -2.98
CA GLU A 59 8.43 -13.43 -2.41
C GLU A 59 8.73 -14.86 -2.86
N GLU A 60 7.70 -15.70 -3.01
CA GLU A 60 7.82 -17.06 -3.56
C GLU A 60 8.20 -17.05 -5.05
N ASN A 61 7.70 -16.07 -5.81
CA ASN A 61 7.78 -16.07 -7.26
C ASN A 61 8.79 -15.08 -7.87
N LYS A 62 9.37 -14.16 -7.08
CA LYS A 62 10.27 -13.08 -7.55
C LYS A 62 11.48 -13.57 -8.35
N GLY A 63 11.93 -14.80 -8.12
CA GLY A 63 13.05 -15.42 -8.85
C GLY A 63 12.72 -15.78 -10.30
N SER A 64 11.44 -15.84 -10.67
CA SER A 64 10.97 -16.11 -12.03
C SER A 64 9.68 -15.35 -12.32
N LEU A 65 9.63 -14.08 -11.88
CA LEU A 65 8.41 -13.28 -11.83
C LEU A 65 7.67 -13.20 -13.17
N ASP A 66 8.40 -12.98 -14.26
CA ASP A 66 7.79 -12.83 -15.60
C ASP A 66 7.07 -14.12 -16.04
N TYR A 67 7.65 -15.29 -15.71
CA TYR A 67 7.04 -16.59 -15.99
C TYR A 67 5.82 -16.83 -15.09
N MET A 68 5.93 -16.50 -13.81
CA MET A 68 4.83 -16.71 -12.86
C MET A 68 3.63 -15.80 -13.14
N ILE A 69 3.86 -14.54 -13.55
CA ILE A 69 2.80 -13.66 -14.05
C ILE A 69 2.12 -14.28 -15.27
N PHE A 70 2.89 -14.80 -16.23
CA PHE A 70 2.33 -15.46 -17.42
C PHE A 70 1.47 -16.68 -17.05
N GLU A 71 1.94 -17.55 -16.15
CA GLU A 71 1.18 -18.70 -15.67
C GLU A 71 -0.10 -18.27 -14.94
N THR A 72 -0.05 -17.25 -14.08
CA THR A 72 -1.25 -16.69 -13.44
C THR A 72 -2.24 -16.18 -14.48
N CYS A 73 -1.81 -15.39 -15.48
CA CYS A 73 -2.69 -14.93 -16.55
C CYS A 73 -3.33 -16.09 -17.33
N ARG A 74 -2.56 -17.17 -17.57
CA ARG A 74 -3.03 -18.34 -18.32
C ARG A 74 -4.07 -19.15 -17.54
N ASN A 75 -3.93 -19.24 -16.22
CA ASN A 75 -4.76 -20.08 -15.37
C ASN A 75 -5.90 -19.29 -14.69
N LEU A 76 -5.95 -17.97 -14.88
CA LEU A 76 -6.98 -17.12 -14.31
C LEU A 76 -8.38 -17.54 -14.79
N THR A 77 -9.30 -17.70 -13.84
CA THR A 77 -10.71 -18.02 -14.12
C THR A 77 -11.62 -17.15 -13.28
N ASP A 78 -12.83 -16.86 -13.78
CA ASP A 78 -13.84 -16.06 -13.08
C ASP A 78 -14.38 -16.75 -11.80
N GLU A 79 -14.06 -18.03 -11.59
CA GLU A 79 -14.52 -18.84 -10.46
C GLU A 79 -13.40 -19.17 -9.45
N SER A 80 -12.28 -18.44 -9.49
CA SER A 80 -11.19 -18.71 -8.55
C SER A 80 -11.60 -18.46 -7.10
N THR A 81 -11.22 -19.39 -6.23
CA THR A 81 -11.33 -19.23 -4.77
C THR A 81 -10.03 -18.76 -4.13
N ASP A 82 -8.98 -18.59 -4.94
CA ASP A 82 -7.68 -18.13 -4.49
C ASP A 82 -7.69 -16.59 -4.35
N GLU A 83 -7.28 -16.09 -3.19
CA GLU A 83 -7.30 -14.66 -2.88
C GLU A 83 -6.34 -13.87 -3.77
N PHE A 84 -5.19 -14.46 -4.13
CA PHE A 84 -4.24 -13.82 -5.03
C PHE A 84 -4.78 -13.75 -6.45
N GLU A 85 -5.35 -14.83 -6.99
CA GLU A 85 -5.96 -14.81 -8.33
C GLU A 85 -7.12 -13.82 -8.43
N ASN A 86 -7.99 -13.76 -7.41
CA ASN A 86 -9.06 -12.77 -7.34
C ASN A 86 -8.51 -11.34 -7.32
N TRP A 87 -7.48 -11.09 -6.50
CA TRP A 87 -6.80 -9.80 -6.48
C TRP A 87 -6.13 -9.47 -7.82
N PHE A 88 -5.51 -10.47 -8.45
CA PHE A 88 -4.77 -10.32 -9.70
C PHE A 88 -5.70 -9.98 -10.88
N GLY A 89 -6.88 -10.61 -10.92
CA GLY A 89 -7.90 -10.39 -11.95
C GLY A 89 -8.70 -9.10 -11.80
N TYR A 90 -8.60 -8.40 -10.67
CA TYR A 90 -9.34 -7.17 -10.45
C TYR A 90 -8.60 -5.95 -11.04
N ASP A 91 -9.15 -5.38 -12.13
CA ASP A 91 -8.54 -4.29 -12.90
C ASP A 91 -8.04 -3.10 -12.06
N ASN A 92 -8.77 -2.76 -11.00
CA ASN A 92 -8.43 -1.62 -10.13
C ASN A 92 -7.12 -1.84 -9.36
N ASN A 93 -6.72 -3.10 -9.12
CA ASN A 93 -5.47 -3.43 -8.41
C ASN A 93 -4.23 -3.21 -9.29
N LYS A 94 -4.41 -3.07 -10.61
CA LYS A 94 -3.30 -2.93 -11.58
C LYS A 94 -2.21 -3.98 -11.34
N ALA A 95 -2.61 -5.22 -11.08
CA ALA A 95 -1.78 -6.26 -10.48
C ALA A 95 -0.39 -6.42 -11.12
N ILE A 96 -0.32 -6.49 -12.45
CA ILE A 96 0.96 -6.60 -13.18
C ILE A 96 1.88 -5.41 -12.90
N THR A 97 1.33 -4.18 -12.96
CA THR A 97 2.11 -2.96 -12.68
C THR A 97 2.61 -2.97 -11.23
N THR A 98 1.73 -3.34 -10.29
CA THR A 98 2.04 -3.43 -8.87
C THR A 98 3.18 -4.44 -8.61
N LEU A 99 3.06 -5.67 -9.12
CA LEU A 99 4.07 -6.72 -8.98
C LEU A 99 5.43 -6.33 -9.59
N VAL A 100 5.43 -5.63 -10.72
CA VAL A 100 6.67 -5.12 -11.33
C VAL A 100 7.29 -4.03 -10.44
N ASN A 101 6.49 -3.14 -9.86
CA ASN A 101 6.98 -2.08 -8.99
C ASN A 101 7.53 -2.60 -7.66
N MET A 102 7.01 -3.72 -7.14
CA MET A 102 7.51 -4.38 -5.93
C MET A 102 9.01 -4.75 -6.01
N LYS A 103 9.61 -4.84 -7.22
CA LYS A 103 11.07 -4.98 -7.41
C LYS A 103 11.87 -3.84 -6.79
N ASN A 104 11.26 -2.67 -6.63
CA ASN A 104 11.88 -1.48 -6.04
C ASN A 104 11.60 -1.36 -4.53
N GLY A 105 11.00 -2.39 -3.93
CA GLY A 105 10.47 -2.39 -2.57
C GLY A 105 8.95 -2.22 -2.53
N TYR A 106 8.33 -2.59 -1.42
CA TYR A 106 6.90 -2.48 -1.15
C TYR A 106 6.65 -2.46 0.35
N THR A 107 5.46 -2.02 0.76
CA THR A 107 4.98 -2.15 2.15
C THR A 107 3.77 -3.07 2.19
N VAL A 108 3.57 -3.76 3.30
CA VAL A 108 2.38 -4.60 3.48
C VAL A 108 1.32 -3.81 4.24
N LYS A 109 0.10 -3.82 3.70
CA LYS A 109 -1.09 -3.23 4.32
C LYS A 109 -1.39 -3.93 5.63
N GLU A 110 -1.62 -3.16 6.69
CA GLU A 110 -1.98 -3.72 7.99
C GLU A 110 -3.36 -4.38 7.92
N LYS A 111 -3.45 -5.68 8.26
CA LYS A 111 -4.72 -6.40 8.31
C LYS A 111 -5.70 -5.73 9.29
N ARG A 112 -6.96 -5.69 8.88
CA ARG A 112 -8.06 -5.10 9.63
C ARG A 112 -9.15 -6.14 9.84
N PHE A 113 -9.78 -6.11 11.01
CA PHE A 113 -10.81 -7.06 11.39
C PHE A 113 -12.06 -6.36 11.89
N TYR A 114 -13.21 -6.91 11.54
CA TYR A 114 -14.43 -6.69 12.29
C TYR A 114 -14.41 -7.56 13.55
N LEU A 115 -14.76 -6.97 14.69
CA LEU A 115 -14.90 -7.70 15.95
C LEU A 115 -16.37 -7.99 16.22
N LYS A 116 -16.77 -9.26 16.16
CA LYS A 116 -18.14 -9.70 16.43
C LYS A 116 -18.21 -10.39 17.78
N HIS A 117 -19.02 -9.86 18.70
CA HIS A 117 -19.12 -10.42 20.05
C HIS A 117 -19.77 -11.81 20.01
N LYS A 118 -19.11 -12.81 20.60
CA LYS A 118 -19.47 -14.24 20.48
C LYS A 118 -20.88 -14.56 20.98
N LEU A 119 -21.36 -13.86 22.01
CA LEU A 119 -22.66 -14.14 22.63
C LEU A 119 -23.81 -13.34 22.01
N THR A 120 -23.56 -12.07 21.65
CA THR A 120 -24.62 -11.16 21.20
C THR A 120 -24.68 -11.05 19.67
N GLY A 121 -23.63 -11.48 18.97
CA GLY A 121 -23.48 -11.32 17.53
C GLY A 121 -23.29 -9.87 17.07
N GLN A 122 -23.18 -8.92 18.01
CA GLN A 122 -23.03 -7.49 17.70
C GLN A 122 -21.58 -7.14 17.39
N PHE A 123 -21.38 -6.19 16.46
CA PHE A 123 -20.06 -5.71 16.10
C PHE A 123 -19.56 -4.65 17.09
N LEU A 124 -18.26 -4.58 17.30
CA LEU A 124 -17.63 -3.48 18.02
C LEU A 124 -17.49 -2.27 17.09
N ALA A 125 -17.78 -1.09 17.60
CA ALA A 125 -17.54 0.17 16.92
C ALA A 125 -16.86 1.17 17.86
N LYS A 126 -16.09 2.09 17.28
CA LYS A 126 -15.64 3.32 17.94
C LYS A 126 -15.99 4.52 17.07
N ARG A 127 -15.93 5.71 17.65
CA ARG A 127 -16.09 6.95 16.89
C ARG A 127 -14.83 7.21 16.06
N ASN A 128 -14.99 7.63 14.80
CA ASN A 128 -13.88 7.93 13.90
C ASN A 128 -13.22 9.31 14.19
N GLN A 129 -13.17 9.72 15.46
CA GLN A 129 -12.56 10.97 15.90
C GLN A 129 -11.55 10.67 17.00
N LYS A 130 -10.38 11.31 16.94
CA LYS A 130 -9.35 11.25 17.99
C LYS A 130 -9.83 11.97 19.25
N ILE A 131 -10.73 11.33 20.00
CA ILE A 131 -11.13 11.77 21.32
C ILE A 131 -10.17 11.11 22.32
N GLU A 132 -9.72 11.88 23.30
CA GLU A 132 -8.75 11.51 24.36
C GLU A 132 -9.17 10.25 25.16
N HIS A 133 -10.44 9.89 25.08
CA HIS A 133 -10.99 8.63 25.56
C HIS A 133 -11.69 7.90 24.39
N GLN A 134 -11.04 6.87 23.85
CA GLN A 134 -11.69 5.99 22.87
C GLN A 134 -12.83 5.26 23.57
N LYS A 135 -14.07 5.60 23.19
CA LYS A 135 -15.27 4.93 23.68
C LYS A 135 -15.72 3.89 22.66
N TYR A 136 -15.58 2.62 23.03
CA TYR A 136 -16.13 1.51 22.27
C TYR A 136 -17.59 1.29 22.64
N PHE A 137 -18.38 0.83 21.69
CA PHE A 137 -19.78 0.49 21.89
C PHE A 137 -20.21 -0.60 20.90
N PHE A 138 -21.30 -1.27 21.21
CA PHE A 138 -21.91 -2.23 20.28
C PHE A 138 -22.57 -1.47 19.14
N TRP A 139 -22.21 -1.84 17.91
CA TRP A 139 -22.82 -1.35 16.69
C TRP A 139 -24.28 -1.78 16.60
N THR A 140 -25.15 -0.82 16.28
CA THR A 140 -26.60 -1.02 16.15
C THR A 140 -27.15 -0.61 14.78
N GLY A 141 -26.28 -0.31 13.82
CA GLY A 141 -26.70 0.04 12.45
C GLY A 141 -26.78 -1.18 11.53
N GLU A 142 -26.70 -0.94 10.22
CA GLU A 142 -26.71 -1.99 9.19
C GLU A 142 -25.55 -2.97 9.35
N ASN A 143 -25.70 -4.19 8.83
CA ASN A 143 -24.67 -5.21 8.94
C ASN A 143 -23.40 -4.77 8.18
N PRO A 144 -22.26 -4.56 8.87
CA PRO A 144 -21.05 -4.05 8.24
C PRO A 144 -20.41 -5.02 7.25
N LEU A 145 -20.81 -6.31 7.28
CA LEU A 145 -20.33 -7.30 6.31
C LEU A 145 -21.04 -7.21 4.95
N THR A 146 -22.19 -6.53 4.88
CA THR A 146 -23.00 -6.47 3.65
C THR A 146 -23.35 -5.06 3.22
N HIS A 147 -23.05 -4.05 4.05
CA HIS A 147 -23.39 -2.66 3.79
C HIS A 147 -22.19 -1.75 4.09
N SER A 148 -22.01 -0.73 3.26
CA SER A 148 -21.02 0.31 3.53
C SER A 148 -21.42 1.11 4.76
N ILE A 149 -20.52 1.16 5.75
CA ILE A 149 -20.72 1.98 6.94
C ILE A 149 -20.17 3.37 6.67
N GLY A 150 -20.99 4.40 6.92
CA GLY A 150 -20.57 5.79 6.78
C GLY A 150 -19.34 6.13 7.64
N THR A 151 -18.65 7.20 7.31
CA THR A 151 -17.35 7.57 7.89
C THR A 151 -17.39 8.05 9.35
N ALA A 152 -18.57 8.18 9.95
CA ALA A 152 -18.72 8.62 11.35
C ALA A 152 -18.18 7.59 12.36
N TRP A 153 -18.15 6.32 11.97
CA TRP A 153 -17.84 5.18 12.84
C TRP A 153 -16.69 4.36 12.26
N GLU A 154 -15.83 3.86 13.13
CA GLU A 154 -14.74 2.96 12.79
C GLU A 154 -15.05 1.60 13.40
N LEU A 155 -15.15 0.58 12.53
CA LEU A 155 -15.50 -0.79 12.90
C LEU A 155 -14.37 -1.77 12.55
N LYS A 156 -13.30 -1.29 11.90
CA LYS A 156 -12.18 -2.09 11.41
C LYS A 156 -10.96 -1.85 12.31
N PHE A 157 -10.57 -2.88 13.04
CA PHE A 157 -9.51 -2.81 14.05
C PHE A 157 -8.27 -3.54 13.58
N THR A 158 -7.09 -3.02 13.91
CA THR A 158 -5.83 -3.73 13.61
C THR A 158 -5.54 -4.78 14.68
N GLN A 159 -4.71 -5.77 14.37
CA GLN A 159 -4.33 -6.79 15.37
C GLN A 159 -3.74 -6.17 16.63
N LYS A 160 -2.90 -5.14 16.48
CA LYS A 160 -2.32 -4.41 17.60
C LYS A 160 -3.37 -3.75 18.49
N GLU A 161 -4.43 -3.18 17.91
CA GLU A 161 -5.54 -2.61 18.69
C GLU A 161 -6.27 -3.72 19.45
N ILE A 162 -6.58 -4.83 18.79
CA ILE A 162 -7.28 -5.99 19.35
C ILE A 162 -6.50 -6.56 20.56
N ASP A 163 -5.19 -6.76 20.39
CA ASP A 163 -4.31 -7.28 21.44
C ASP A 163 -4.27 -6.35 22.65
N SER A 164 -4.30 -5.03 22.41
CA SER A 164 -4.31 -4.02 23.49
C SER A 164 -5.63 -3.95 24.27
N MET A 165 -6.72 -4.47 23.71
CA MET A 165 -8.06 -4.41 24.31
C MET A 165 -8.40 -5.64 25.17
N GLY A 166 -7.70 -6.76 24.99
CA GLY A 166 -8.11 -8.04 25.59
C GLY A 166 -9.44 -8.54 25.04
N ALA A 167 -9.62 -8.51 23.72
CA ALA A 167 -10.89 -8.78 23.04
C ALA A 167 -11.26 -10.27 22.89
N ASP A 168 -10.94 -11.12 23.86
CA ASP A 168 -11.15 -12.58 23.81
C ASP A 168 -12.62 -13.00 23.65
N SER A 169 -13.55 -12.12 24.02
CA SER A 169 -15.00 -12.30 23.84
C SER A 169 -15.50 -12.04 22.42
N TYR A 170 -14.62 -11.62 21.50
CA TYR A 170 -14.95 -11.34 20.11
C TYR A 170 -14.35 -12.41 19.18
N GLU A 171 -15.12 -12.72 18.14
CA GLU A 171 -14.64 -13.36 16.92
C GLU A 171 -14.06 -12.28 16.01
N GLN A 172 -12.89 -12.55 15.43
CA GLN A 172 -12.27 -11.69 14.43
C GLN A 172 -12.69 -12.14 13.04
N ILE A 173 -13.23 -11.22 12.26
CA ILE A 173 -13.64 -11.46 10.87
C ILE A 173 -12.76 -10.57 10.01
N ASP A 174 -11.94 -11.19 9.15
CA ASP A 174 -11.08 -10.44 8.22
C ASP A 174 -11.97 -9.58 7.32
N VAL A 175 -11.60 -8.30 7.19
CA VAL A 175 -12.34 -7.34 6.36
C VAL A 175 -12.16 -7.67 4.87
N GLY A 176 -11.09 -8.40 4.51
CA GLY A 176 -10.66 -8.54 3.13
C GLY A 176 -10.02 -7.25 2.62
N ASP A 177 -9.36 -7.34 1.47
CA ASP A 177 -8.82 -6.18 0.79
C ASP A 177 -9.88 -5.58 -0.14
N ASP A 178 -10.60 -4.57 0.38
CA ASP A 178 -11.44 -3.63 -0.38
C ASP A 178 -10.66 -2.91 -1.50
#